data_AF-A0A2T4UVL9-F1
#
_entry.id   AF-A0A2T4UVL9-F1
#
_cell.length_a   1.000
_cell.length_b   1.000
_cell.length_c   1.000
_cell.angle_alpha   90.00
_cell.angle_beta   90.00
_cell.angle_gamma   90.00
#
_symmetry.space_group_name_H-M   'P 1'
#
loop_
_entity.id
_entity.type
_entity.pdbx_description
1 polymer ?
#
loop_
_entity_poly.entity_id
_entity_poly.type
_entity_poly.pdbx_seq_one_letter_code
_entity_poly.pdbx_strand_id
1 'polypeptide(L)'
;MLTDPTLLTVAAFALLGLLLVAVVVTARLLAAPRAVVTASDEGGVVVRGGPDLARLLRFVDPFLPRTSLRPYVVLVPTTEVLTVIAGEDRAELLWDEIRRVERRKAGLGARSEIVVEFARSGRPRLAVLRLVEEPGALGLRRAPEESVDRFERRLLLHSAAASHRPDWGSRPS
;
A
#
# COMPACT_ATOMS: atom_id res chain seq x y z
N MET A 1 50.76 8.52 -12.20
CA MET A 1 49.59 7.64 -11.99
C MET A 1 48.39 8.34 -12.61
N LEU A 2 48.05 7.99 -13.86
CA LEU A 2 46.81 8.46 -14.47
C LEU A 2 45.65 7.74 -13.77
N THR A 3 44.84 8.47 -13.02
CA THR A 3 43.51 8.01 -12.62
C THR A 3 42.71 7.80 -13.89
N ASP A 4 42.46 6.54 -14.24
CA ASP A 4 41.65 6.18 -15.40
C ASP A 4 40.25 6.82 -15.25
N PRO A 5 39.83 7.69 -16.18
CA PRO A 5 38.55 8.40 -16.08
C PRO A 5 37.35 7.44 -16.06
N THR A 6 37.52 6.23 -16.59
CA THR A 6 36.50 5.17 -16.51
C THR A 6 36.34 4.62 -15.09
N LEU A 7 37.43 4.45 -14.34
CA LEU A 7 37.37 4.03 -12.94
C LEU A 7 36.74 5.10 -12.05
N LEU A 8 37.03 6.37 -12.29
CA LEU A 8 36.43 7.49 -11.56
C LEU A 8 34.92 7.59 -11.78
N THR A 9 34.46 7.40 -13.02
CA THR A 9 33.02 7.40 -13.34
C THR A 9 32.31 6.20 -12.72
N VAL A 10 32.87 5.00 -12.83
CA VAL A 10 32.32 3.80 -12.17
C VAL A 10 32.24 3.98 -10.65
N ALA A 11 33.30 4.51 -10.02
CA ALA A 11 33.30 4.78 -8.59
C ALA A 11 32.25 5.83 -8.19
N ALA A 12 32.08 6.89 -8.97
CA ALA A 12 31.06 7.90 -8.74
C ALA A 12 29.63 7.33 -8.85
N PHE A 13 29.35 6.50 -9.86
CA PHE A 13 28.06 5.82 -9.99
C PHE A 13 27.80 4.82 -8.86
N ALA A 14 28.81 4.05 -8.46
CA ALA A 14 28.71 3.14 -7.34
C ALA A 14 28.42 3.88 -6.02
N LEU A 15 29.13 4.99 -5.77
CA LEU A 15 28.91 5.84 -4.60
C LEU A 15 27.51 6.46 -4.61
N LEU A 16 27.06 6.98 -5.75
CA LEU A 16 25.71 7.53 -5.91
C LEU A 16 24.65 6.47 -5.66
N GLY A 17 24.83 5.26 -6.20
CA GLY A 17 23.94 4.12 -5.97
C GLY A 17 23.89 3.75 -4.49
N LEU A 18 25.03 3.70 -3.81
CA LEU A 18 25.12 3.38 -2.39
C LEU A 18 24.46 4.45 -1.53
N LEU A 19 24.66 5.73 -1.85
CA LEU A 19 24.02 6.85 -1.18
C LEU A 19 22.50 6.82 -1.37
N LEU A 20 22.02 6.51 -2.57
CA LEU A 20 20.59 6.35 -2.85
C LEU A 20 19.99 5.18 -2.06
N VAL A 21 20.70 4.05 -1.97
CA VAL A 21 20.28 2.91 -1.15
C VAL A 21 20.22 3.31 0.33
N ALA A 22 21.25 4.00 0.84
CA ALA A 22 21.28 4.48 2.22
C ALA A 22 20.08 5.38 2.54
N VAL A 23 19.81 6.38 1.70
CA VAL A 23 18.66 7.29 1.86
C VAL A 23 17.34 6.51 1.91
N VAL A 24 17.13 5.55 1.01
CA VAL A 24 15.92 4.73 0.97
C VAL A 24 15.77 3.86 2.22
N VAL A 25 16.87 3.26 2.70
CA VAL A 25 16.88 2.44 3.92
C VAL A 25 16.59 3.29 5.14
N THR A 26 17.25 4.44 5.29
CA THR A 26 17.01 5.37 6.40
C THR A 26 15.57 5.86 6.41
N ALA A 27 15.01 6.25 5.26
CA ALA A 27 13.61 6.66 5.16
C ALA A 27 12.65 5.55 5.61
N ARG A 28 12.93 4.29 5.27
CA ARG A 28 12.14 3.13 5.74
C ARG A 28 12.27 2.92 7.24
N LEU A 29 13.48 2.96 7.77
CA LEU A 29 13.71 2.75 9.20
C LEU A 29 13.05 3.83 10.06
N LEU A 30 12.97 5.07 9.57
CA LEU A 30 12.27 6.16 10.27
C LEU A 30 10.75 6.08 10.13
N ALA A 31 10.24 5.66 8.98
CA ALA A 31 8.81 5.58 8.72
C ALA A 31 8.15 4.31 9.28
N ALA A 32 8.90 3.22 9.41
CA ALA A 32 8.39 1.92 9.86
C ALA A 32 7.76 1.97 11.27
N PRO A 33 8.42 2.54 12.30
CA PRO A 33 7.83 2.63 13.64
C PRO A 33 6.53 3.43 13.66
N ARG A 34 6.50 4.56 12.95
CA ARG A 34 5.31 5.42 12.86
C ARG A 34 4.15 4.67 12.23
N ALA A 35 4.38 3.96 11.14
CA ALA A 35 3.34 3.18 10.47
C ALA A 35 2.79 2.05 11.36
N VAL A 36 3.64 1.39 12.15
CA VAL A 36 3.21 0.34 13.09
C VAL A 36 2.39 0.93 14.25
N VAL A 37 2.82 2.05 14.81
CA VAL A 37 2.06 2.76 15.86
C VAL A 37 0.69 3.18 15.34
N THR A 38 0.63 3.86 14.20
CA THR A 38 -0.64 4.24 13.56
C THR A 38 -1.53 3.03 13.25
N ALA A 39 -0.97 1.93 12.76
CA ALA A 39 -1.76 0.72 12.52
C ALA A 39 -2.30 0.10 13.81
N SER A 40 -1.53 0.11 14.89
CA SER A 40 -1.97 -0.36 16.21
C SER A 40 -3.07 0.51 16.79
N ASP A 41 -2.90 1.84 16.73
CA ASP A 41 -3.84 2.80 17.29
C ASP A 41 -5.19 2.81 16.55
N GLU A 42 -5.15 2.66 15.22
CA GLU A 42 -6.34 2.70 14.36
C GLU A 42 -6.95 1.31 14.11
N GLY A 43 -6.33 0.22 14.59
CA GLY A 43 -6.77 -1.16 14.30
C GLY A 43 -6.62 -1.57 12.83
N GLY A 44 -5.61 -0.99 12.16
CA GLY A 44 -5.27 -1.21 10.76
C GLY A 44 -4.13 -2.19 10.53
N VAL A 45 -3.68 -2.28 9.28
CA VAL A 45 -2.53 -3.08 8.85
C VAL A 45 -1.55 -2.23 8.07
N VAL A 46 -0.25 -2.52 8.20
CA VAL A 46 0.77 -1.81 7.43
C VAL A 46 0.99 -2.51 6.09
N VAL A 47 1.04 -1.72 5.03
CA VAL A 47 1.31 -2.15 3.67
C VAL A 47 2.53 -1.41 3.14
N ARG A 48 3.38 -2.12 2.41
CA ARG A 48 4.51 -1.49 1.72
C ARG A 48 4.00 -0.54 0.64
N GLY A 49 4.46 0.71 0.69
CA GLY A 49 4.13 1.69 -0.33
C GLY A 49 4.83 1.43 -1.67
N GLY A 50 4.29 2.05 -2.72
CA GLY A 50 4.75 1.89 -4.08
C GLY A 50 3.83 2.56 -5.10
N PRO A 51 4.10 2.38 -6.40
CA PRO A 51 3.32 3.00 -7.47
C PRO A 51 1.83 2.66 -7.44
N ASP A 52 1.50 1.44 -7.01
CA ASP A 52 0.12 0.95 -6.90
C ASP A 52 -0.65 1.68 -5.79
N LEU A 53 -0.04 1.85 -4.61
CA LEU A 53 -0.65 2.63 -3.54
C LEU A 53 -0.69 4.13 -3.85
N ALA A 54 0.32 4.67 -4.53
CA ALA A 54 0.25 6.04 -5.03
C ALA A 54 -0.86 6.24 -6.07
N ARG A 55 -1.25 5.19 -6.80
CA ARG A 55 -2.40 5.21 -7.71
C ARG A 55 -3.72 5.10 -6.94
N LEU A 56 -3.77 4.28 -5.89
CA LEU A 56 -4.92 4.19 -5.01
C LEU A 56 -5.18 5.53 -4.30
N LEU A 57 -4.16 6.11 -3.67
CA LEU A 57 -4.26 7.42 -3.01
C LEU A 57 -4.79 8.49 -3.96
N ARG A 58 -4.24 8.58 -5.18
CA ARG A 58 -4.72 9.53 -6.20
C ARG A 58 -6.11 9.23 -6.74
N PHE A 59 -6.56 7.98 -6.67
CA PHE A 59 -7.93 7.62 -7.05
C PHE A 59 -8.90 8.13 -6.00
N VAL A 60 -8.55 7.95 -4.72
CA VAL A 60 -9.38 8.35 -3.60
C VAL A 60 -9.40 9.88 -3.44
N ASP A 61 -8.22 10.50 -3.46
CA ASP A 61 -8.04 11.94 -3.38
C ASP A 61 -7.06 12.44 -4.47
N PRO A 62 -7.57 13.07 -5.55
CA PRO A 62 -6.77 13.63 -6.63
C PRO A 62 -5.90 14.82 -6.24
N PHE A 63 -6.18 15.48 -5.10
CA PHE A 63 -5.48 16.67 -4.64
C PHE A 63 -4.24 16.34 -3.80
N LEU A 64 -4.04 15.07 -3.46
CA LEU A 64 -2.86 14.64 -2.72
C LEU A 64 -1.55 14.97 -3.46
N PRO A 65 -0.49 15.38 -2.73
CA PRO A 65 0.80 15.72 -3.34
C PRO A 65 1.37 14.54 -4.14
N ARG A 66 1.72 14.79 -5.42
CA ARG A 66 2.22 13.75 -6.34
C ARG A 66 3.56 13.13 -5.91
N THR A 67 4.29 13.78 -5.01
CA THR A 67 5.61 13.38 -4.48
C THR A 67 5.53 12.36 -3.35
N SER A 68 4.35 11.93 -2.92
CA SER A 68 4.14 11.06 -1.76
C SER A 68 4.34 9.56 -2.04
N LEU A 69 5.48 9.17 -2.63
CA LEU A 69 5.92 7.77 -2.54
C LEU A 69 6.34 7.48 -1.10
N ARG A 70 5.36 7.19 -0.25
CA ARG A 70 5.60 6.77 1.14
C ARG A 70 6.16 5.35 1.14
N PRO A 71 7.15 5.04 2.00
CA PRO A 71 7.68 3.68 2.11
C PRO A 71 6.63 2.70 2.68
N TYR A 72 5.70 3.20 3.48
CA TYR A 72 4.63 2.45 4.13
C TYR A 72 3.33 3.25 4.11
N VAL A 73 2.22 2.53 4.07
CA VAL A 73 0.85 3.05 4.14
C VAL A 73 0.08 2.14 5.09
N VAL A 74 -0.77 2.72 5.92
CA VAL A 74 -1.65 1.97 6.83
C VAL A 74 -3.03 1.87 6.19
N LEU A 75 -3.60 0.67 6.20
CA LEU A 75 -4.97 0.42 5.76
C LEU A 75 -5.83 0.08 6.96
N VAL A 76 -6.91 0.83 7.15
CA VAL A 76 -7.85 0.65 8.26
C VAL A 76 -9.21 0.30 7.69
N PRO A 77 -9.63 -0.98 7.76
CA PRO A 77 -10.97 -1.39 7.38
C PRO A 77 -11.96 -0.92 8.44
N THR A 78 -12.74 0.12 8.17
CA THR A 78 -13.84 0.53 9.04
C THR A 78 -15.17 -0.05 8.54
N THR A 79 -16.25 0.18 9.27
CA THR A 79 -17.59 -0.27 8.85
C THR A 79 -18.07 0.40 7.57
N GLU A 80 -17.62 1.64 7.32
CA GLU A 80 -18.15 2.48 6.23
C GLU A 80 -17.20 2.57 5.04
N VAL A 81 -15.88 2.59 5.29
CA VAL A 81 -14.85 2.81 4.26
C VAL A 81 -13.58 2.03 4.57
N LEU A 82 -12.76 1.81 3.55
CA LEU A 82 -11.36 1.46 3.71
C LEU A 82 -10.53 2.75 3.79
N THR A 83 -10.11 3.12 5.00
CA THR A 83 -9.22 4.28 5.18
C THR A 83 -7.79 3.92 4.80
N VAL A 84 -7.14 4.78 4.03
CA VAL A 84 -5.75 4.70 3.59
C VAL A 84 -4.97 5.86 4.22
N ILE A 85 -4.04 5.57 5.12
CA ILE A 85 -3.24 6.56 5.84
C ILE A 85 -1.79 6.50 5.36
N ALA A 86 -1.28 7.59 4.81
CA ALA A 86 0.02 7.68 4.16
C ALA A 86 0.89 8.80 4.76
N GLY A 87 1.31 8.61 6.02
CA GLY A 87 1.94 9.68 6.80
C GLY A 87 0.86 10.55 7.42
N GLU A 88 0.84 11.84 7.08
CA GLU A 88 -0.19 12.78 7.53
C GLU A 88 -1.43 12.77 6.61
N ASP A 89 -1.28 12.18 5.42
CA ASP A 89 -2.32 12.13 4.41
C ASP A 89 -3.32 11.01 4.74
N ARG A 90 -4.62 11.32 4.81
CA ARG A 90 -5.71 10.36 5.02
C ARG A 90 -6.67 10.41 3.83
N ALA A 91 -7.00 9.23 3.30
CA ALA A 91 -7.90 9.08 2.17
C ALA A 91 -8.89 7.93 2.44
N GLU A 92 -10.14 8.06 1.99
CA GLU A 92 -11.20 7.08 2.25
C GLU A 92 -11.72 6.42 0.96
N LEU A 93 -11.49 5.12 0.80
CA LEU A 93 -12.02 4.33 -0.30
C LEU A 93 -13.36 3.72 0.12
N LEU A 94 -14.43 4.00 -0.63
CA LEU A 94 -15.74 3.45 -0.29
C LEU A 94 -15.79 1.94 -0.59
N TRP A 95 -16.53 1.18 0.22
CA TRP A 95 -16.61 -0.28 0.04
C TRP A 95 -17.26 -0.70 -1.28
N ASP A 96 -18.18 0.10 -1.83
CA ASP A 96 -18.85 -0.12 -3.13
C ASP A 96 -17.95 0.23 -4.32
N GLU A 97 -16.88 0.99 -4.11
CA GLU A 97 -15.84 1.23 -5.10
C GLU A 97 -14.89 0.04 -5.25
N ILE A 98 -14.82 -0.86 -4.26
CA ILE A 98 -14.04 -2.10 -4.33
C ILE A 98 -14.83 -3.16 -5.09
N ARG A 99 -14.38 -3.49 -6.29
CA ARG A 99 -15.03 -4.45 -7.19
C ARG A 99 -14.60 -5.89 -6.95
N ARG A 100 -13.34 -6.07 -6.55
CA ARG A 100 -12.75 -7.40 -6.36
C ARG A 100 -11.63 -7.34 -5.34
N VAL A 101 -11.55 -8.39 -4.53
CA VAL A 101 -10.42 -8.65 -3.64
C VAL A 101 -9.93 -10.04 -3.96
N GLU A 102 -8.66 -10.16 -4.31
CA GLU A 102 -8.04 -11.45 -4.65
C GLU A 102 -6.75 -11.65 -3.88
N ARG A 103 -6.46 -12.90 -3.55
CA ARG A 103 -5.13 -13.29 -3.10
C ARG A 103 -4.30 -13.84 -4.23
N ARG A 104 -3.06 -13.41 -4.29
CA ARG A 104 -2.07 -13.89 -5.24
C ARG A 104 -0.78 -14.26 -4.54
N LYS A 105 -0.13 -15.32 -5.01
CA LYS A 105 1.27 -15.62 -4.67
C LYS A 105 2.20 -15.00 -5.70
N ALA A 106 3.21 -14.25 -5.25
CA ALA A 106 4.15 -13.54 -6.11
C ALA A 106 5.62 -13.85 -5.78
N GLY A 107 6.43 -13.95 -6.84
CA GLY A 107 7.89 -14.16 -6.78
C GLY A 107 8.31 -15.59 -6.43
N LEU A 108 9.63 -15.84 -6.47
CA LEU A 108 10.28 -17.14 -6.24
C LEU A 108 10.13 -17.70 -4.82
N GLY A 109 9.48 -16.95 -3.91
CA GLY A 109 9.25 -17.35 -2.52
C GLY A 109 7.78 -17.30 -2.11
N ALA A 110 6.86 -17.48 -3.07
CA ALA A 110 5.42 -17.60 -2.86
C ALA A 110 4.81 -16.56 -1.91
N ARG A 111 5.19 -15.28 -2.07
CA ARG A 111 4.74 -14.21 -1.19
C ARG A 111 3.25 -13.97 -1.39
N SER A 112 2.45 -14.09 -0.35
CA SER A 112 1.05 -13.71 -0.43
C SER A 112 0.91 -12.19 -0.52
N GLU A 113 0.20 -11.76 -1.55
CA GLU A 113 -0.17 -10.38 -1.83
C GLU A 113 -1.69 -10.34 -2.00
N ILE A 114 -2.32 -9.26 -1.58
CA ILE A 114 -3.74 -9.03 -1.85
C ILE A 114 -3.85 -8.03 -2.99
N VAL A 115 -4.61 -8.36 -4.02
CA VAL A 115 -4.93 -7.48 -5.13
C VAL A 115 -6.32 -6.92 -4.90
N VAL A 116 -6.42 -5.60 -4.83
CA VAL A 116 -7.70 -4.90 -4.72
C VAL A 116 -7.98 -4.21 -6.05
N GLU A 117 -9.13 -4.56 -6.65
CA GLU A 117 -9.67 -3.88 -7.81
C GLU A 117 -10.68 -2.83 -7.38
N PHE A 118 -10.52 -1.60 -7.85
CA PHE A 118 -11.37 -0.48 -7.46
C PHE A 118 -11.78 0.40 -8.66
N ALA A 119 -13.01 0.89 -8.62
CA ALA A 119 -13.62 1.73 -9.65
C ALA A 119 -14.84 2.52 -9.13
N ARG A 120 -14.85 3.85 -9.34
CA ARG A 120 -16.00 4.74 -9.11
C ARG A 120 -16.87 4.85 -10.36
N SER A 121 -16.24 5.23 -11.47
CA SER A 121 -16.81 5.25 -12.81
C SER A 121 -15.70 5.00 -13.84
N GLY A 122 -15.97 4.16 -14.84
CA GLY A 122 -15.01 3.85 -15.90
C GLY A 122 -14.09 2.65 -15.61
N ARG A 123 -12.86 2.70 -16.15
CA ARG A 123 -11.96 1.54 -16.18
C ARG A 123 -11.45 1.15 -14.77
N PRO A 124 -11.54 -0.13 -14.40
CA PRO A 124 -11.05 -0.59 -13.11
C PRO A 124 -9.53 -0.41 -12.98
N ARG A 125 -9.11 -0.16 -11.74
CA ARG A 125 -7.70 -0.03 -11.36
C ARG A 125 -7.37 -1.10 -10.34
N LEU A 126 -6.12 -1.55 -10.36
CA LEU A 126 -5.61 -2.56 -9.43
C LEU A 126 -4.58 -1.93 -8.51
N ALA A 127 -4.62 -2.31 -7.24
CA ALA A 127 -3.55 -2.06 -6.28
C ALA A 127 -3.10 -3.38 -5.63
N VAL A 128 -1.80 -3.63 -5.67
CA VAL A 128 -1.18 -4.77 -5.00
C VAL A 128 -0.78 -4.37 -3.58
N LEU A 129 -1.43 -4.99 -2.60
CA LEU A 129 -1.19 -4.80 -1.18
C LEU A 129 -0.20 -5.85 -0.66
N ARG A 130 0.94 -5.37 -0.21
CA ARG A 130 2.02 -6.16 0.40
C ARG A 130 2.09 -5.88 1.90
N LEU A 131 1.46 -6.74 2.69
CA LEU A 131 1.38 -6.56 4.14
C LEU A 131 2.73 -6.78 4.82
N VAL A 132 2.99 -5.98 5.84
CA VAL A 132 4.20 -5.98 6.66
C VAL A 132 3.82 -5.77 8.13
N GLU A 133 4.55 -6.38 9.07
CA GLU A 133 4.13 -6.40 10.49
C GLU A 133 5.27 -6.02 11.46
N GLU A 134 6.48 -6.55 11.29
CA GLU A 134 7.56 -6.35 12.27
C GLU A 134 8.72 -5.52 11.72
N PRO A 135 9.39 -4.67 12.52
CA PRO A 135 10.67 -4.07 12.10
C PRO A 135 11.75 -5.15 11.88
N GLY A 136 12.34 -5.16 10.69
CA GLY A 136 13.53 -5.93 10.33
C GLY A 136 14.70 -5.03 9.96
N ALA A 137 15.84 -5.65 9.64
CA ALA A 137 17.10 -4.93 9.35
C ALA A 137 17.02 -3.92 8.18
N LEU A 138 15.98 -4.00 7.34
CA LEU A 138 15.76 -3.11 6.18
C LEU A 138 14.39 -2.40 6.24
N GLY A 139 13.85 -2.20 7.46
CA GLY A 139 12.47 -1.75 7.70
C GLY A 139 11.53 -2.94 7.91
N LEU A 140 10.23 -2.77 7.70
CA LEU A 140 9.25 -3.80 8.04
C LEU A 140 9.40 -5.11 7.24
N ARG A 141 9.37 -6.24 7.96
CA ARG A 141 9.29 -7.63 7.50
C ARG A 141 7.89 -7.94 6.99
N ARG A 142 7.78 -8.95 6.15
CA ARG A 142 6.51 -9.41 5.61
C ARG A 142 5.60 -9.89 6.74
N ALA A 143 4.32 -9.61 6.61
CA ALA A 143 3.32 -10.17 7.50
C ALA A 143 3.27 -11.71 7.36
N PRO A 144 3.01 -12.45 8.44
CA PRO A 144 2.71 -13.87 8.40
C PRO A 144 1.40 -14.11 7.63
N GLU A 145 1.24 -15.32 7.08
CA GLU A 145 0.06 -15.68 6.30
C GLU A 145 -1.25 -15.50 7.08
N GLU A 146 -1.24 -15.74 8.39
CA GLU A 146 -2.43 -15.55 9.24
C GLU A 146 -2.92 -14.09 9.26
N SER A 147 -2.00 -13.12 9.33
CA SER A 147 -2.33 -11.70 9.29
C SER A 147 -2.89 -11.30 7.92
N VAL A 148 -2.35 -11.90 6.84
CA VAL A 148 -2.89 -11.74 5.49
C VAL A 148 -4.30 -12.32 5.38
N ASP A 149 -4.53 -13.53 5.88
CA ASP A 149 -5.84 -14.20 5.90
C ASP A 149 -6.88 -13.39 6.67
N ARG A 150 -6.49 -12.83 7.82
CA ARG A 150 -7.37 -12.03 8.67
C ARG A 150 -7.78 -10.75 7.96
N PHE A 151 -6.82 -10.09 7.31
CA PHE A 151 -7.08 -8.87 6.56
C PHE A 151 -7.90 -9.11 5.28
N GLU A 152 -7.58 -10.17 4.52
CA GLU A 152 -8.36 -10.62 3.36
C GLU A 152 -9.84 -10.87 3.73
N ARG A 153 -10.07 -11.63 4.80
CA ARG A 153 -11.43 -11.91 5.30
C ARG A 153 -12.18 -10.63 5.68
N ARG A 154 -11.53 -9.66 6.33
CA ARG A 154 -12.14 -8.36 6.65
C ARG A 154 -12.51 -7.60 5.38
N LEU A 155 -11.61 -7.53 4.40
CA LEU A 155 -11.90 -6.86 3.14
C LEU A 155 -13.10 -7.50 2.42
N LEU A 156 -13.12 -8.83 2.31
CA LEU A 156 -14.20 -9.57 1.66
C LEU A 156 -15.54 -9.37 2.37
N LEU A 157 -15.55 -9.41 3.71
CA LEU A 157 -16.75 -9.19 4.52
C LEU A 157 -17.38 -7.83 4.20
N HIS A 158 -16.58 -6.76 4.22
CA HIS A 158 -17.08 -5.41 4.00
C HIS A 158 -17.46 -5.15 2.53
N SER A 159 -16.65 -5.60 1.56
CA SER A 159 -16.97 -5.42 0.13
C SER A 159 -18.22 -6.20 -0.28
N ALA A 160 -18.43 -7.40 0.28
CA ALA A 160 -19.63 -8.19 0.02
C ALA A 160 -20.87 -7.51 0.62
N ALA A 161 -20.79 -6.98 1.84
CA ALA A 161 -21.89 -6.26 2.47
C ALA A 161 -22.30 -5.00 1.67
N ALA A 162 -21.33 -4.25 1.14
CA ALA A 162 -21.60 -3.05 0.34
C ALA A 162 -22.24 -3.38 -1.03
N SER A 163 -21.89 -4.53 -1.61
CA SER A 163 -22.46 -5.00 -2.88
C SER A 163 -23.95 -5.38 -2.77
N HIS A 164 -24.45 -5.64 -1.55
CA HIS A 164 -25.83 -6.05 -1.28
C HIS A 164 -26.75 -4.88 -0.88
N ARG A 165 -26.36 -3.62 -1.13
CA ARG A 165 -27.25 -2.48 -0.85
C ARG A 165 -28.53 -2.59 -1.70
N PRO A 166 -29.73 -2.70 -1.09
CA PRO A 166 -30.97 -2.81 -1.83
C PRO A 166 -31.23 -1.53 -2.62
N ASP A 167 -31.60 -1.72 -3.89
CA ASP A 167 -31.82 -0.69 -4.91
C ASP A 167 -33.15 0.03 -4.66
N TRP A 168 -33.28 0.77 -3.56
CA TRP A 168 -34.48 1.56 -3.22
C TRP A 168 -34.58 2.86 -4.05
N GLY A 169 -34.35 2.78 -5.36
CA GLY A 169 -34.16 3.95 -6.22
C GLY A 169 -34.79 3.90 -7.60
N SER A 170 -35.34 2.78 -8.07
CA SER A 170 -36.11 2.73 -9.32
C SER A 170 -37.60 2.98 -9.02
N ARG A 171 -37.99 4.27 -8.94
CA ARG A 171 -39.41 4.65 -8.97
C ARG A 171 -40.03 4.17 -10.28
N PRO A 172 -41.23 3.55 -10.27
CA PRO A 172 -41.99 3.38 -11.48
C PRO A 172 -42.52 4.73 -11.96
N SER A 173 -42.25 5.05 -13.23
CA SER A 173 -43.00 6.04 -14.01
C SER A 173 -43.71 5.31 -15.13
#